data_AF-A0A2N0NQL8-F1
#
_entry.id   AF-A0A2N0NQL8-F1
#
_cell.length_a   1.000
_cell.length_b   1.000
_cell.length_c   1.000
_cell.angle_alpha   90.00
_cell.angle_beta   90.00
_cell.angle_gamma   90.00
#
_symmetry.space_group_name_H-M   'P 1'
#
loop_
_entity.id
_entity.type
_entity.pdbx_description
1 polymer ?
#
loop_
_entity_poly.entity_id
_entity_poly.type
_entity_poly.pdbx_seq_one_letter_code
_entity_poly.pdbx_strand_id
1 'polypeptide(L)'
;MGKNELSLRNLHPGAYGTKEDLDIVMKLKRLGIYRSREQFPLNLIVTDNSDGSKIPWDNGHCVVVNGTSAESSDMIYVMEGVSGFFYIIMVQNKWDYGSEEIKEENVSDENKKNVKSIKRSNLEGYETKTIIFTTQPYKGNKNLPEILIVSKDNFKSYFGPVFSARATFSLTRDINPNFWDINRLKNTLMGIGNASIYNVAAKRPYISEDHFYSVNPRAVKKQKLDLFPFDVQGTEIYAPII
;
A
#
# COMPACT_ATOMS: atom_id res chain seq x y z
N MET A 1 27.06 4.49 -1.24
CA MET A 1 26.80 4.27 -2.69
C MET A 1 25.40 3.72 -2.84
N GLY A 2 24.55 4.36 -3.64
CA GLY A 2 23.19 3.89 -3.88
C GLY A 2 23.19 2.59 -4.69
N LYS A 3 22.22 1.71 -4.47
CA LYS A 3 22.00 0.56 -5.34
C LYS A 3 21.48 1.08 -6.68
N ASN A 4 22.07 0.62 -7.79
CA ASN A 4 21.65 1.00 -9.15
C ASN A 4 20.68 0.00 -9.77
N GLU A 5 20.48 -1.14 -9.11
CA GLU A 5 19.63 -2.24 -9.57
C GLU A 5 18.96 -2.88 -8.35
N LEU A 6 17.68 -3.23 -8.50
CA LEU A 6 16.94 -3.99 -7.50
C LEU A 6 15.91 -4.89 -8.17
N SER A 7 15.70 -6.06 -7.59
CA SER A 7 14.55 -6.89 -7.96
C SER A 7 13.23 -6.27 -7.52
N LEU A 8 12.13 -6.61 -8.19
CA LEU A 8 10.79 -6.18 -7.78
C LEU A 8 10.48 -6.63 -6.34
N ARG A 9 10.99 -7.78 -5.89
CA ARG A 9 10.94 -8.24 -4.49
C ARG A 9 11.54 -7.23 -3.51
N ASN A 10 12.64 -6.60 -3.88
CA ASN A 10 13.35 -5.64 -3.04
C ASN A 10 12.80 -4.22 -3.19
N LEU A 11 12.19 -3.88 -4.33
CA LEU A 11 11.47 -2.62 -4.54
C LEU A 11 10.11 -2.61 -3.84
N HIS A 12 9.48 -3.79 -3.71
CA HIS A 12 8.21 -3.98 -3.02
C HIS A 12 8.32 -5.09 -1.96
N PRO A 13 9.01 -4.83 -0.84
CA PRO A 13 9.27 -5.85 0.16
C PRO A 13 7.98 -6.46 0.71
N GLY A 14 7.90 -7.79 0.72
CA GLY A 14 6.75 -8.53 1.22
C GLY A 14 5.54 -8.59 0.28
N ALA A 15 5.62 -8.01 -0.92
CA ALA A 15 4.58 -8.13 -1.92
C ALA A 15 4.30 -9.60 -2.27
N TYR A 16 3.03 -9.94 -2.46
CA TYR A 16 2.63 -11.20 -3.09
C TYR A 16 2.79 -11.10 -4.61
N GLY A 17 3.08 -12.21 -5.26
CA GLY A 17 3.36 -12.30 -6.69
C GLY A 17 4.13 -13.57 -7.01
N THR A 18 4.27 -13.90 -8.29
CA THR A 18 5.10 -15.05 -8.69
C THR A 18 6.56 -14.87 -8.38
N LYS A 19 7.28 -15.98 -8.21
CA LYS A 19 8.73 -15.93 -8.03
C LYS A 19 9.38 -15.30 -9.26
N GLU A 20 8.92 -15.71 -10.44
CA GLU A 20 9.37 -15.21 -11.73
C GLU A 20 9.24 -13.69 -11.82
N ASP A 21 8.09 -13.12 -11.42
CA ASP A 21 7.87 -11.67 -11.43
C ASP A 21 8.68 -10.95 -10.35
N LEU A 22 8.67 -11.47 -9.12
CA LEU A 22 9.36 -10.84 -7.98
C LEU A 22 10.88 -10.81 -8.17
N ASP A 23 11.45 -11.78 -8.90
CA ASP A 23 12.88 -11.87 -9.14
C ASP A 23 13.33 -11.07 -10.39
N ILE A 24 12.42 -10.39 -11.11
CA ILE A 24 12.78 -9.45 -12.19
C ILE A 24 13.62 -8.32 -11.60
N VAL A 25 14.84 -8.15 -12.12
CA VAL A 25 15.79 -7.10 -11.72
C VAL A 25 15.63 -5.87 -12.59
N MET A 26 15.31 -4.74 -11.96
CA MET A 26 15.10 -3.45 -12.60
C MET A 26 16.32 -2.55 -12.41
N LYS A 27 16.67 -1.79 -13.47
CA LYS A 27 17.61 -0.68 -13.38
C LYS A 27 16.95 0.49 -12.68
N LEU A 28 17.61 1.04 -11.69
CA LEU A 28 17.12 2.16 -10.89
C LEU A 28 17.56 3.47 -11.50
N LYS A 29 16.58 4.34 -11.71
CA LYS A 29 16.76 5.72 -12.16
C LYS A 29 16.08 6.63 -11.15
N ARG A 30 16.56 7.87 -11.05
CA ARG A 30 15.84 8.90 -10.28
C ARG A 30 14.53 9.21 -11.00
N LEU A 31 13.42 9.11 -10.28
CA LEU A 31 12.08 9.37 -10.79
C LEU A 31 11.60 10.76 -10.36
N GLY A 32 11.05 11.53 -11.30
CA GLY A 32 10.17 12.67 -11.04
C GLY A 32 8.72 12.20 -10.91
N ILE A 33 7.86 12.99 -10.24
CA ILE A 33 6.43 12.69 -10.13
C ILE A 33 5.67 13.78 -10.86
N TYR A 34 4.79 13.38 -11.77
CA TYR A 34 4.00 14.27 -12.62
C TYR A 34 2.52 13.90 -12.49
N ARG A 35 1.63 14.88 -12.62
CA ARG A 35 0.17 14.65 -12.63
C ARG A 35 -0.35 14.92 -14.02
N SER A 36 -0.90 13.90 -14.68
CA SER A 36 -1.40 14.03 -16.05
C SER A 36 -2.75 14.75 -16.10
N ARG A 37 -2.97 15.57 -17.13
CA ARG A 37 -4.30 16.09 -17.48
C ARG A 37 -5.11 15.05 -18.23
N GLU A 38 -4.45 14.31 -19.12
CA GLU A 38 -5.05 13.32 -19.98
C GLU A 38 -5.02 11.93 -19.32
N GLN A 39 -5.89 11.04 -19.78
CA GLN A 39 -5.93 9.66 -19.32
C GLN A 39 -4.96 8.81 -20.14
N PHE A 40 -4.02 8.15 -19.46
CA PHE A 40 -3.13 7.15 -20.02
C PHE A 40 -3.72 5.73 -19.80
N PRO A 41 -3.54 4.77 -20.72
CA PRO A 41 -2.88 4.87 -22.02
C PRO A 41 -3.81 5.33 -23.16
N LEU A 42 -5.03 5.81 -22.86
CA LEU A 42 -5.95 6.31 -23.90
C LEU A 42 -5.31 7.43 -24.74
N ASN A 43 -4.51 8.29 -24.09
CA ASN A 43 -3.64 9.26 -24.72
C ASN A 43 -2.19 8.94 -24.36
N LEU A 44 -1.33 8.79 -25.37
CA LEU A 44 0.11 8.64 -25.19
C LEU A 44 0.84 9.98 -25.15
N ILE A 45 0.18 11.07 -25.52
CA ILE A 45 0.69 12.42 -25.37
C ILE A 45 0.02 13.00 -24.12
N VAL A 46 0.73 12.93 -23.00
CA VAL A 46 0.27 13.42 -21.70
C VAL A 46 1.02 14.69 -21.29
N THR A 47 0.33 15.60 -20.63
CA THR A 47 0.85 16.90 -20.16
C THR A 47 0.70 17.06 -18.65
N ASP A 48 1.65 17.77 -18.02
CA ASP A 48 1.62 18.04 -16.59
C ASP A 48 0.51 19.03 -16.27
N ASN A 49 -0.29 18.71 -15.26
CA ASN A 49 -1.41 19.52 -14.84
C ASN A 49 -0.99 20.93 -14.35
N SER A 50 0.20 21.07 -13.79
CA SER A 50 0.72 22.31 -13.24
C SER A 50 1.08 23.36 -14.30
N ASP A 51 1.78 22.97 -15.36
CA ASP A 51 2.33 23.92 -16.34
C ASP A 51 1.98 23.58 -17.80
N GLY A 52 1.34 22.44 -18.07
CA GLY A 52 1.00 21.97 -19.40
C GLY A 52 2.18 21.46 -20.23
N SER A 53 3.36 21.31 -19.62
CA SER A 53 4.53 20.74 -20.30
C SER A 53 4.28 19.26 -20.62
N LYS A 54 4.88 18.78 -21.72
CA LYS A 54 4.79 17.36 -22.09
C LYS A 54 5.53 16.49 -21.06
N ILE A 55 4.87 15.48 -20.54
CA ILE A 55 5.49 14.51 -19.62
C ILE A 55 6.23 13.45 -20.46
N PRO A 56 7.54 13.24 -20.23
CA PRO A 56 8.33 12.25 -20.96
C PRO A 56 8.18 10.86 -20.33
N TRP A 57 6.96 10.31 -20.35
CA TRP A 57 6.58 9.10 -19.60
C TRP A 57 7.35 7.82 -19.98
N ASP A 58 7.89 7.77 -21.19
CA ASP A 58 8.52 6.60 -21.82
C ASP A 58 10.03 6.48 -21.56
N ASN A 59 10.67 7.50 -21.00
CA ASN A 59 12.12 7.51 -20.78
C ASN A 59 12.58 6.80 -19.48
N GLY A 60 11.63 6.34 -18.66
CA GLY A 60 11.89 5.65 -17.39
C GLY A 60 12.37 6.57 -16.25
N HIS A 61 12.14 7.89 -16.34
CA HIS A 61 12.52 8.87 -15.32
C HIS A 61 11.33 9.49 -14.59
N CYS A 62 10.14 8.90 -14.70
CA CYS A 62 8.94 9.52 -14.16
C CYS A 62 7.88 8.52 -13.69
N VAL A 63 7.19 8.92 -12.63
CA VAL A 63 5.90 8.39 -12.21
C VAL A 63 4.82 9.38 -12.67
N VAL A 64 3.86 8.88 -13.42
CA VAL A 64 2.70 9.63 -13.89
C VAL A 64 1.52 9.25 -13.03
N VAL A 65 0.99 10.18 -12.24
CA VAL A 65 -0.34 10.06 -11.66
C VAL A 65 -1.33 10.30 -12.79
N ASN A 66 -2.21 9.32 -13.01
CA ASN A 66 -3.08 9.30 -14.18
C ASN A 66 -4.15 10.40 -14.11
N GLY A 67 -4.66 10.78 -15.28
CA GLY A 67 -5.75 11.75 -15.39
C GLY A 67 -7.01 11.26 -14.69
N THR A 68 -7.79 12.20 -14.16
CA THR A 68 -9.05 11.91 -13.48
C THR A 68 -9.97 11.03 -14.34
N SER A 69 -10.60 10.05 -13.69
CA SER A 69 -11.54 9.09 -14.32
C SER A 69 -10.91 8.18 -15.39
N ALA A 70 -9.58 7.98 -15.37
CA ALA A 70 -8.94 6.99 -16.22
C ALA A 70 -9.53 5.60 -16.00
N GLU A 71 -9.73 4.85 -17.10
CA GLU A 71 -10.32 3.50 -17.06
C GLU A 71 -9.38 2.45 -16.42
N SER A 72 -8.08 2.74 -16.35
CA SER A 72 -7.04 1.82 -15.92
C SER A 72 -5.93 2.55 -15.17
N SER A 73 -5.48 1.97 -14.05
CA SER A 73 -4.37 2.45 -13.20
C SER A 73 -4.47 3.88 -12.70
N ASP A 74 -4.16 4.06 -11.42
CA ASP A 74 -4.07 5.38 -10.80
C ASP A 74 -2.70 6.02 -11.04
N MET A 75 -1.65 5.21 -11.20
CA MET A 75 -0.30 5.67 -11.50
C MET A 75 0.39 4.74 -12.48
N ILE A 76 1.25 5.29 -13.34
CA ILE A 76 2.05 4.54 -14.31
C ILE A 76 3.50 4.98 -14.25
N TYR A 77 4.42 4.04 -14.44
CA TYR A 77 5.82 4.37 -14.73
C TYR A 77 6.48 3.26 -15.56
N VAL A 78 7.47 3.65 -16.36
CA VAL A 78 8.27 2.72 -17.16
C VAL A 78 9.55 2.36 -16.41
N MET A 79 9.91 1.09 -16.42
CA MET A 79 11.19 0.59 -15.91
C MET A 79 11.91 -0.23 -16.96
N GLU A 80 13.24 -0.20 -16.93
CA GLU A 80 14.09 -1.02 -17.77
C GLU A 80 14.64 -2.19 -16.95
N GLY A 81 14.38 -3.42 -17.40
CA GLY A 81 14.96 -4.61 -16.80
C GLY A 81 16.44 -4.76 -17.17
N VAL A 82 17.21 -5.43 -16.30
CA VAL A 82 18.60 -5.79 -16.61
C VAL A 82 18.68 -6.72 -17.83
N SER A 83 17.62 -7.49 -18.10
CA SER A 83 17.45 -8.31 -19.30
C SER A 83 17.29 -7.52 -20.61
N GLY A 84 17.13 -6.19 -20.55
CA GLY A 84 16.91 -5.33 -21.72
C GLY A 84 15.44 -5.14 -22.13
N PHE A 85 14.50 -5.83 -21.47
CA PHE A 85 13.07 -5.60 -21.66
C PHE A 85 12.60 -4.33 -20.94
N PHE A 86 11.66 -3.61 -21.53
CA PHE A 86 10.99 -2.48 -20.90
C PHE A 86 9.66 -2.92 -20.30
N TYR A 87 9.38 -2.46 -19.09
CA TYR A 87 8.19 -2.78 -18.34
C TYR A 87 7.35 -1.53 -18.11
N ILE A 88 6.05 -1.60 -18.39
CA ILE A 88 5.08 -0.62 -17.91
C ILE A 88 4.50 -1.14 -16.60
N ILE A 89 4.77 -0.40 -15.52
CA ILE A 89 4.22 -0.68 -14.20
C ILE A 89 2.95 0.13 -14.01
N MET A 90 1.83 -0.58 -13.89
CA MET A 90 0.50 0.00 -13.71
C MET A 90 0.06 -0.19 -12.26
N VAL A 91 0.05 0.90 -11.48
CA VAL A 91 -0.33 0.85 -10.06
C VAL A 91 -1.80 1.18 -9.89
N GLN A 92 -2.52 0.33 -9.15
CA GLN A 92 -3.88 0.56 -8.74
C GLN A 92 -3.95 0.66 -7.22
N ASN A 93 -4.44 1.79 -6.74
CA ASN A 93 -4.68 2.05 -5.33
C ASN A 93 -6.11 1.66 -4.95
N LYS A 94 -6.25 0.82 -3.93
CA LYS A 94 -7.56 0.47 -3.33
C LYS A 94 -7.57 0.87 -1.86
N TRP A 95 -8.42 1.85 -1.55
CA TRP A 95 -8.51 2.44 -0.22
C TRP A 95 -9.68 1.84 0.56
N ASP A 96 -9.41 1.47 1.81
CA ASP A 96 -10.41 0.94 2.69
C ASP A 96 -11.23 2.05 3.37
N TYR A 97 -12.50 2.17 2.99
CA TYR A 97 -13.45 3.07 3.66
C TYR A 97 -14.41 2.34 4.62
N GLY A 98 -14.25 1.01 4.84
CA GLY A 98 -15.25 0.20 5.54
C GLY A 98 -14.78 -1.12 6.15
N SER A 99 -13.49 -1.44 6.08
CA SER A 99 -12.85 -2.69 6.51
C SER A 99 -13.28 -3.94 5.76
N GLU A 100 -13.51 -3.80 4.45
CA GLU A 100 -13.74 -4.94 3.56
C GLU A 100 -12.41 -5.57 3.09
N GLU A 101 -12.41 -6.89 2.87
CA GLU A 101 -11.28 -7.61 2.29
C GLU A 101 -11.33 -7.49 0.75
N ILE A 102 -10.17 -7.33 0.11
CA ILE A 102 -10.07 -7.44 -1.35
C ILE A 102 -9.88 -8.92 -1.74
N LYS A 103 -10.69 -9.37 -2.70
CA LYS A 103 -10.64 -10.75 -3.20
C LYS A 103 -9.81 -10.86 -4.47
N GLU A 104 -9.42 -12.09 -4.79
CA GLU A 104 -8.70 -12.42 -6.02
C GLU A 104 -9.41 -11.95 -7.30
N GLU A 105 -10.75 -12.04 -7.35
CA GLU A 105 -11.55 -11.56 -8.48
C GLU A 105 -11.36 -10.06 -8.72
N ASN A 106 -11.35 -9.26 -7.65
CA ASN A 106 -11.15 -7.82 -7.76
C ASN A 106 -9.76 -7.49 -8.30
N VAL A 107 -8.73 -8.17 -7.80
CA VAL A 107 -7.34 -8.01 -8.25
C VAL A 107 -7.19 -8.40 -9.73
N SER A 108 -7.77 -9.55 -10.10
CA SER A 108 -7.73 -10.06 -11.47
C SER A 108 -8.46 -9.14 -12.44
N ASP A 109 -9.59 -8.55 -12.04
CA ASP A 109 -10.34 -7.62 -12.88
C ASP A 109 -9.60 -6.31 -13.11
N GLU A 110 -8.89 -5.78 -12.10
CA GLU A 110 -8.01 -4.62 -12.30
C GLU A 110 -6.86 -4.93 -13.27
N ASN A 111 -6.23 -6.11 -13.15
CA ASN A 111 -5.21 -6.51 -14.12
C ASN A 111 -5.78 -6.64 -15.54
N LYS A 112 -6.98 -7.22 -15.71
CA LYS A 112 -7.64 -7.31 -17.02
C LYS A 112 -7.90 -5.92 -17.62
N LYS A 113 -8.35 -4.94 -16.82
CA LYS A 113 -8.54 -3.55 -17.29
C LYS A 113 -7.23 -2.95 -17.78
N ASN A 114 -6.16 -3.11 -16.99
CA ASN A 114 -4.82 -2.65 -17.32
C ASN A 114 -4.33 -3.26 -18.64
N VAL A 115 -4.30 -4.59 -18.74
CA VAL A 115 -3.87 -5.31 -19.96
C VAL A 115 -4.72 -4.91 -21.18
N LYS A 116 -6.04 -4.78 -21.01
CA LYS A 116 -6.94 -4.36 -22.09
C LYS A 116 -6.65 -2.94 -22.56
N SER A 117 -6.33 -2.03 -21.64
CA SER A 117 -5.97 -0.64 -21.97
C SER A 117 -4.67 -0.58 -22.78
N ILE A 118 -3.63 -1.30 -22.36
CA ILE A 118 -2.33 -1.36 -23.05
C ILE A 118 -2.48 -1.93 -24.46
N LYS A 119 -3.22 -3.02 -24.62
CA LYS A 119 -3.48 -3.64 -25.93
C LYS A 119 -4.18 -2.71 -26.92
N ARG A 120 -4.95 -1.73 -26.44
CA ARG A 120 -5.64 -0.75 -27.30
C ARG A 120 -4.73 0.41 -27.72
N SER A 121 -3.57 0.57 -27.09
CA SER A 121 -2.76 1.79 -27.15
C SER A 121 -1.41 1.61 -27.87
N ASN A 122 -1.22 0.58 -28.69
CA ASN A 122 0.04 0.31 -29.44
C ASN A 122 1.29 0.25 -28.55
N LEU A 123 1.16 -0.22 -27.31
CA LEU A 123 2.26 -0.36 -26.34
C LEU A 123 2.83 -1.79 -26.31
N GLU A 124 2.77 -2.52 -27.43
CA GLU A 124 3.14 -3.93 -27.55
C GLU A 124 4.63 -4.21 -27.28
N GLY A 125 5.49 -3.19 -27.35
CA GLY A 125 6.92 -3.29 -27.02
C GLY A 125 7.22 -3.29 -25.52
N TYR A 126 6.20 -3.19 -24.65
CA TYR A 126 6.35 -3.15 -23.21
C TYR A 126 5.68 -4.35 -22.54
N GLU A 127 6.41 -4.97 -21.61
CA GLU A 127 5.84 -5.96 -20.70
C GLU A 127 5.04 -5.27 -19.61
N THR A 128 3.79 -5.69 -19.38
CA THR A 128 2.93 -5.03 -18.38
C THR A 128 3.04 -5.74 -17.03
N LYS A 129 3.18 -4.98 -15.95
CA LYS A 129 3.01 -5.48 -14.58
C LYS A 129 2.01 -4.62 -13.83
N THR A 130 1.04 -5.26 -13.20
CA THR A 130 0.07 -4.58 -12.33
C THR A 130 0.55 -4.65 -10.89
N ILE A 131 0.58 -3.51 -10.21
CA ILE A 131 0.78 -3.46 -8.76
C ILE A 131 -0.51 -3.01 -8.12
N ILE A 132 -1.12 -3.88 -7.31
CA ILE A 132 -2.22 -3.50 -6.45
C ILE A 132 -1.64 -3.03 -5.12
N PHE A 133 -1.82 -1.75 -4.83
CA PHE A 133 -1.54 -1.20 -3.52
C PHE A 133 -2.86 -1.00 -2.77
N THR A 134 -3.03 -1.69 -1.65
CA THR A 134 -4.30 -1.68 -0.94
C THR A 134 -4.14 -1.61 0.57
N THR A 135 -5.04 -0.87 1.19
CA THR A 135 -5.15 -0.76 2.66
C THR A 135 -6.12 -1.76 3.24
N GLN A 136 -6.73 -2.58 2.38
CA GLN A 136 -7.54 -3.72 2.76
C GLN A 136 -6.64 -4.96 2.96
N PRO A 137 -7.01 -5.90 3.85
CA PRO A 137 -6.44 -7.25 3.83
C PRO A 137 -6.74 -7.93 2.49
N TYR A 138 -5.84 -8.82 2.05
CA TYR A 138 -6.02 -9.59 0.82
C TYR A 138 -6.26 -11.07 1.12
N LYS A 139 -7.36 -11.59 0.56
CA LYS A 139 -7.73 -13.00 0.67
C LYS A 139 -7.87 -13.60 -0.72
N GLY A 140 -6.82 -14.27 -1.17
CA GLY A 140 -6.76 -14.93 -2.47
C GLY A 140 -5.40 -15.59 -2.71
N ASN A 141 -5.19 -16.07 -3.93
CA ASN A 141 -3.92 -16.62 -4.35
C ASN A 141 -2.80 -15.56 -4.31
N LYS A 142 -1.75 -15.85 -3.55
CA LYS A 142 -0.58 -14.98 -3.39
C LYS A 142 0.45 -15.12 -4.52
N ASN A 143 0.18 -15.99 -5.49
CA ASN A 143 1.09 -16.38 -6.55
C ASN A 143 0.41 -16.14 -7.92
N LEU A 144 0.07 -14.88 -8.20
CA LEU A 144 -0.58 -14.47 -9.46
C LEU A 144 0.47 -13.93 -10.45
N PRO A 145 0.48 -14.41 -11.70
CA PRO A 145 1.41 -13.91 -12.71
C PRO A 145 1.06 -12.47 -13.09
N GLU A 146 2.10 -11.69 -13.40
CA GLU A 146 2.04 -10.28 -13.82
C GLU A 146 1.47 -9.31 -12.78
N ILE A 147 1.13 -9.81 -11.59
CA ILE A 147 0.45 -9.05 -10.55
C ILE A 147 1.29 -9.09 -9.26
N LEU A 148 1.58 -7.92 -8.73
CA LEU A 148 2.15 -7.75 -7.40
C LEU A 148 1.11 -7.14 -6.47
N ILE A 149 0.95 -7.69 -5.26
CA ILE A 149 -0.03 -7.20 -4.29
C ILE A 149 0.69 -6.73 -3.04
N VAL A 150 0.57 -5.45 -2.75
CA VAL A 150 0.97 -4.81 -1.50
C VAL A 150 -0.32 -4.52 -0.73
N SER A 151 -0.68 -5.42 0.18
CA SER A 151 -1.87 -5.30 1.02
C SER A 151 -1.50 -4.89 2.44
N LYS A 152 -2.50 -4.52 3.23
CA LYS A 152 -2.33 -4.26 4.66
C LYS A 152 -1.54 -5.35 5.39
N ASP A 153 -1.69 -6.60 4.97
CA ASP A 153 -1.03 -7.77 5.59
C ASP A 153 0.50 -7.74 5.44
N ASN A 154 1.03 -7.04 4.43
CA ASN A 154 2.46 -6.97 4.15
C ASN A 154 3.08 -5.58 4.35
N PHE A 155 2.31 -4.59 4.85
CA PHE A 155 2.81 -3.24 5.11
C PHE A 155 4.01 -3.22 6.05
N LYS A 156 4.06 -4.09 7.06
CA LYS A 156 5.20 -4.18 8.00
C LYS A 156 6.50 -4.47 7.27
N SER A 157 6.46 -5.37 6.29
CA SER A 157 7.61 -5.69 5.44
C SER A 157 7.91 -4.54 4.49
N TYR A 158 6.86 -3.97 3.86
CA TYR A 158 6.99 -2.96 2.82
C TYR A 158 7.54 -1.62 3.31
N PHE A 159 6.93 -1.07 4.36
CA PHE A 159 7.28 0.24 4.93
C PHE A 159 8.28 0.14 6.07
N GLY A 160 8.53 -1.06 6.58
CA GLY A 160 9.13 -1.26 7.89
C GLY A 160 8.14 -0.98 9.03
N PRO A 161 8.44 -1.44 10.25
CA PRO A 161 7.51 -1.41 11.39
C PRO A 161 6.92 -0.02 11.68
N VAL A 162 7.77 1.01 11.72
CA VAL A 162 7.38 2.37 12.12
C VAL A 162 6.46 3.05 11.10
N PHE A 163 6.80 2.97 9.81
CA PHE A 163 5.98 3.59 8.76
C PHE A 163 4.75 2.75 8.42
N SER A 164 4.82 1.43 8.56
CA SER A 164 3.66 0.55 8.45
C SER A 164 2.61 0.93 9.47
N ALA A 165 2.96 1.07 10.74
CA ALA A 165 2.00 1.42 11.77
C ALA A 165 1.35 2.78 11.49
N ARG A 166 2.13 3.78 11.07
CA ARG A 166 1.59 5.10 10.69
C ARG A 166 0.68 5.04 9.44
N ALA A 167 1.08 4.31 8.40
CA ALA A 167 0.26 4.10 7.21
C ALA A 167 -1.05 3.36 7.58
N THR A 168 -0.96 2.30 8.40
CA THR A 168 -2.11 1.58 8.94
C THR A 168 -2.99 2.49 9.81
N PHE A 169 -2.45 3.37 10.65
CA PHE A 169 -3.24 4.32 11.47
C PHE A 169 -3.95 5.37 10.62
N SER A 170 -3.27 5.89 9.60
CA SER A 170 -3.83 6.91 8.70
C SER A 170 -4.87 6.32 7.75
N LEU A 171 -4.73 5.05 7.37
CA LEU A 171 -5.48 4.46 6.26
C LEU A 171 -6.46 3.36 6.64
N THR A 172 -6.32 2.75 7.82
CA THR A 172 -7.18 1.63 8.25
C THR A 172 -7.93 1.97 9.54
N ARG A 173 -9.09 1.33 9.73
CA ARG A 173 -9.87 1.42 10.98
C ARG A 173 -9.38 0.45 12.06
N ASP A 174 -8.15 -0.05 12.00
CA ASP A 174 -7.63 -0.94 13.03
C ASP A 174 -7.45 -0.23 14.35
N ILE A 175 -8.11 -0.74 15.39
CA ILE A 175 -8.17 -0.10 16.69
C ILE A 175 -6.79 -0.19 17.34
N ASN A 176 -6.09 0.95 17.39
CA ASN A 176 -4.90 1.08 18.22
C ASN A 176 -5.23 1.88 19.47
N PRO A 177 -5.49 1.21 20.60
CA PRO A 177 -5.82 1.87 21.84
C PRO A 177 -4.67 2.65 22.45
N ASN A 178 -3.42 2.51 21.99
CA ASN A 178 -2.26 3.27 22.47
C ASN A 178 -2.16 4.66 21.85
N PHE A 179 -2.50 4.80 20.57
CA PHE A 179 -2.20 6.03 19.81
C PHE A 179 -3.43 6.79 19.33
N TRP A 180 -4.61 6.17 19.33
CA TRP A 180 -5.82 6.85 18.89
C TRP A 180 -6.28 7.94 19.86
N ASP A 181 -6.87 8.99 19.33
CA ASP A 181 -7.53 10.00 20.15
C ASP A 181 -8.81 9.44 20.80
N ILE A 182 -9.31 10.16 21.79
CA ILE A 182 -10.45 9.75 22.60
C ILE A 182 -11.73 9.59 21.75
N ASN A 183 -11.94 10.46 20.75
CA ASN A 183 -13.15 10.40 19.92
C ASN A 183 -13.10 9.19 18.99
N ARG A 184 -11.94 8.92 18.39
CA ARG A 184 -11.76 7.73 17.55
C ARG A 184 -11.96 6.46 18.37
N LEU A 185 -11.41 6.37 19.58
CA LEU A 185 -11.66 5.25 20.50
C LEU A 185 -13.14 5.06 20.85
N LYS A 186 -13.84 6.14 21.21
CA LYS A 186 -15.28 6.12 21.54
C LYS A 186 -16.12 5.50 20.43
N ASN A 187 -15.79 5.84 19.18
CA ASN A 187 -16.59 5.46 18.02
C ASN A 187 -16.30 4.05 17.50
N THR A 188 -15.24 3.40 17.96
CA THR A 188 -14.79 2.11 17.41
C THR A 188 -14.66 1.01 18.44
N LEU A 189 -14.33 1.32 19.70
CA LEU A 189 -14.05 0.33 20.72
C LEU A 189 -15.34 -0.16 21.38
N MET A 190 -15.72 -1.41 21.11
CA MET A 190 -16.99 -2.00 21.54
C MET A 190 -16.95 -2.47 22.99
N GLY A 191 -18.08 -2.33 23.69
CA GLY A 191 -18.26 -2.76 25.08
C GLY A 191 -17.71 -1.80 26.13
N ILE A 192 -16.98 -0.76 25.72
CA ILE A 192 -16.53 0.31 26.60
C ILE A 192 -17.43 1.52 26.41
N GLY A 193 -18.31 1.76 27.37
CA GLY A 193 -19.19 2.93 27.35
C GLY A 193 -18.40 4.25 27.39
N ASN A 194 -19.01 5.33 26.90
CA ASN A 194 -18.41 6.66 26.77
C ASN A 194 -17.76 7.18 28.06
N ALA A 195 -18.33 6.89 29.23
CA ALA A 195 -17.80 7.31 30.53
C ALA A 195 -16.48 6.59 30.91
N SER A 196 -16.23 5.40 30.35
CA SER A 196 -15.07 4.57 30.69
C SER A 196 -13.90 4.71 29.72
N ILE A 197 -14.09 5.39 28.58
CA ILE A 197 -13.06 5.50 27.53
C ILE A 197 -11.85 6.35 27.98
N TYR A 198 -12.06 7.32 28.87
CA TYR A 198 -10.98 8.11 29.46
C TYR A 198 -10.07 7.22 30.32
N ASN A 199 -10.65 6.24 31.01
CA ASN A 199 -9.87 5.25 31.79
C ASN A 199 -9.08 4.31 30.88
N VAL A 200 -9.58 4.02 29.67
CA VAL A 200 -8.82 3.26 28.66
C VAL A 200 -7.64 4.08 28.16
N ALA A 201 -7.83 5.38 27.89
CA ALA A 201 -6.72 6.24 27.47
C ALA A 201 -5.67 6.40 28.59
N ALA A 202 -6.10 6.49 29.85
CA ALA A 202 -5.20 6.68 30.99
C ALA A 202 -4.30 5.46 31.31
N LYS A 203 -4.69 4.25 30.91
CA LYS A 203 -3.94 3.00 31.17
C LYS A 203 -2.90 2.64 30.11
N ARG A 204 -2.72 3.50 29.12
CA ARG A 204 -1.69 3.32 28.08
C ARG A 204 -0.28 3.38 28.70
N PRO A 205 0.72 2.70 28.11
CA PRO A 205 0.62 1.84 26.94
C PRO A 205 0.20 0.40 27.27
N TYR A 206 -0.46 -0.24 26.32
CA TYR A 206 -0.80 -1.65 26.30
C TYR A 206 0.23 -2.44 25.49
N ILE A 207 0.84 -3.44 26.10
CA ILE A 207 1.94 -4.23 25.50
C ILE A 207 1.48 -5.48 24.73
N SER A 208 0.26 -5.97 24.97
CA SER A 208 -0.33 -7.11 24.25
C SER A 208 -1.85 -7.07 24.32
N GLU A 209 -2.53 -7.82 23.45
CA GLU A 209 -4.00 -7.91 23.48
C GLU A 209 -4.47 -8.45 24.82
N ASP A 210 -3.80 -9.48 25.34
CA ASP A 210 -4.08 -10.04 26.66
C ASP A 210 -3.92 -9.00 27.78
N HIS A 211 -2.86 -8.19 27.74
CA HIS A 211 -2.69 -7.10 28.70
C HIS A 211 -3.85 -6.11 28.58
N PHE A 212 -4.19 -5.66 27.38
CA PHE A 212 -5.31 -4.74 27.14
C PHE A 212 -6.62 -5.27 27.74
N TYR A 213 -6.97 -6.53 27.48
CA TYR A 213 -8.21 -7.12 27.96
C TYR A 213 -8.21 -7.43 29.45
N SER A 214 -7.05 -7.75 30.03
CA SER A 214 -6.93 -7.99 31.48
C SER A 214 -7.23 -6.73 32.30
N VAL A 215 -6.76 -5.56 31.83
CA VAL A 215 -6.96 -4.29 32.53
C VAL A 215 -8.23 -3.56 32.08
N ASN A 216 -8.87 -4.00 30.98
CA ASN A 216 -10.15 -3.49 30.50
C ASN A 216 -11.17 -4.62 30.28
N PRO A 217 -11.66 -5.28 31.34
CA PRO A 217 -12.47 -6.49 31.25
C PRO A 217 -13.84 -6.30 30.58
N ARG A 218 -14.28 -5.05 30.39
CA ARG A 218 -15.53 -4.71 29.69
C ARG A 218 -15.36 -4.62 28.16
N ALA A 219 -14.13 -4.57 27.66
CA ALA A 219 -13.89 -4.57 26.21
C ALA A 219 -14.30 -5.91 25.59
N VAL A 220 -14.87 -5.86 24.38
CA VAL A 220 -15.26 -7.07 23.65
C VAL A 220 -14.03 -7.71 23.01
N LYS A 221 -13.71 -8.95 23.39
CA LYS A 221 -12.60 -9.78 22.85
C LYS A 221 -12.73 -10.22 21.38
N LYS A 222 -13.69 -9.66 20.64
CA LYS A 222 -13.90 -9.96 19.21
C LYS A 222 -13.23 -8.94 18.28
N GLN A 223 -12.66 -7.86 18.83
CA GLN A 223 -12.00 -6.81 18.06
C GLN A 223 -10.50 -7.06 18.04
N LYS A 224 -9.91 -7.18 16.84
CA LYS A 224 -8.45 -7.26 16.73
C LYS A 224 -7.84 -5.90 17.05
N LEU A 225 -6.78 -5.87 17.87
CA LEU A 225 -6.08 -4.64 18.24
C LEU A 225 -4.71 -4.60 17.57
N ASP A 226 -4.31 -3.42 17.11
CA ASP A 226 -2.94 -3.15 16.71
C ASP A 226 -2.25 -2.46 17.90
N LEU A 227 -1.21 -3.07 18.47
CA LEU A 227 -0.53 -2.57 19.66
C LEU A 227 0.91 -2.13 19.38
N PHE A 228 1.27 -1.98 18.11
CA PHE A 228 2.55 -1.46 17.69
C PHE A 228 2.91 -0.15 18.42
N PRO A 229 4.18 0.05 18.85
CA PRO A 229 5.34 -0.83 18.69
C PRO A 229 5.52 -1.89 19.79
N PHE A 230 4.61 -1.95 20.77
CA PHE A 230 4.84 -2.67 22.01
C PHE A 230 4.66 -4.20 21.88
N ASP A 231 4.12 -4.66 20.75
CA ASP A 231 3.93 -6.07 20.39
C ASP A 231 5.12 -6.65 19.58
N VAL A 232 6.16 -5.86 19.32
CA VAL A 232 7.36 -6.31 18.60
C VAL A 232 8.41 -6.83 19.58
N GLN A 233 8.57 -8.17 19.63
CA GLN A 233 9.63 -8.82 20.42
C GLN A 233 11.02 -8.26 20.10
N GLY A 234 11.79 -7.96 21.15
CA GLY A 234 13.15 -7.41 21.05
C GLY A 234 13.23 -5.89 20.90
N THR A 235 12.10 -5.17 20.96
CA THR A 235 12.12 -3.70 20.94
C THR A 235 12.50 -3.17 22.33
N GLU A 236 13.70 -2.63 22.47
CA GLU A 236 14.07 -1.81 23.61
C GLU A 236 13.37 -0.45 23.49
N ILE A 237 12.45 -0.16 24.41
CA ILE A 237 11.70 1.10 24.43
C ILE A 237 12.29 1.97 25.53
N TYR A 238 12.97 3.02 25.12
CA TYR A 238 13.51 4.03 26.03
C TYR A 238 12.47 5.13 26.21
N ALA A 239 11.92 5.24 27.42
CA ALA A 239 11.07 6.37 27.82
C ALA A 239 11.93 7.45 28.50
N PRO A 240 11.62 8.75 28.33
CA PRO A 240 12.22 9.79 29.15
C PRO A 240 11.93 9.50 30.62
N ILE A 241 12.94 9.63 31.48
CA ILE A 241 12.72 9.69 32.92
C ILE A 241 12.00 11.01 33.19
N ILE A 242 10.76 10.93 33.68
CA ILE A 242 9.99 12.08 34.15
C ILE A 242 10.26 12.25 35.65
#